data_AF-A0A4Q4Y8T7-F1
#
_entry.id   AF-A0A4Q4Y8T7-F1
#
_cell.length_a   1.000
_cell.length_b   1.000
_cell.length_c   1.000
_cell.angle_alpha   90.00
_cell.angle_beta   90.00
_cell.angle_gamma   90.00
#
_symmetry.space_group_name_H-M   'P 1'
#
loop_
_entity.id
_entity.type
_entity.pdbx_description
1 polymer ?
#
loop_
_entity_poly.entity_id
_entity_poly.type
_entity_poly.pdbx_seq_one_letter_code
_entity_poly.pdbx_strand_id
1 'polypeptide(L)'
;MAPQTKKSGKSAKTTKKFVINAQQPASDKIFDTAAFEKFLQDKIKVDGRVGNLGDTIVIQQAGEGKVEIIAHNELSGRYLKYLTKKFLKKQQLRDWLRVVSTSKGVYELKFFNVVNDDADDDED
;
A
#
# COMPACT_ATOMS: atom_id res chain seq x y z
N MET A 1 15.33 8.25 45.51
CA MET A 1 14.00 8.61 44.97
C MET A 1 14.09 8.50 43.45
N ALA A 2 13.31 7.62 42.83
CA ALA A 2 13.46 7.18 41.43
C ALA A 2 13.07 8.27 40.40
N PRO A 3 13.69 8.30 39.20
CA PRO A 3 13.35 9.26 38.16
C PRO A 3 11.96 8.95 37.56
N GLN A 4 11.14 9.98 37.45
CA GLN A 4 9.79 9.90 36.90
C GLN A 4 9.84 9.62 35.39
N THR A 5 9.40 8.43 35.00
CA THR A 5 9.13 8.08 33.60
C THR A 5 8.00 8.96 33.08
N LYS A 6 8.28 9.81 32.09
CA LYS A 6 7.28 10.57 31.32
C LYS A 6 6.25 9.59 30.75
N LYS A 7 5.04 9.58 31.33
CA LYS A 7 3.85 8.99 30.71
C LYS A 7 3.57 9.80 29.43
N SER A 8 3.90 9.21 28.28
CA SER A 8 3.45 9.71 26.98
C SER A 8 1.93 9.77 27.01
N GLY A 9 1.40 10.99 26.91
CA GLY A 9 -0.04 11.24 26.80
C GLY A 9 -0.62 10.40 25.68
N LYS A 10 -1.76 9.78 25.95
CA LYS A 10 -2.51 8.98 24.99
C LYS A 10 -2.99 9.93 23.88
N SER A 11 -2.17 10.05 22.83
CA SER A 11 -2.47 10.85 21.64
C SER A 11 -3.87 10.45 21.15
N ALA A 12 -4.73 11.43 20.90
CA ALA A 12 -6.04 11.20 20.33
C ALA A 12 -5.88 10.31 19.08
N LYS A 13 -6.49 9.12 19.08
CA LYS A 13 -6.35 8.12 18.02
C LYS A 13 -6.85 8.74 16.71
N THR A 14 -5.94 9.27 15.91
CA THR A 14 -6.27 9.80 14.59
C THR A 14 -6.49 8.62 13.68
N THR A 15 -7.75 8.37 13.35
CA THR A 15 -8.11 7.27 12.44
C THR A 15 -7.94 7.76 11.01
N LYS A 16 -7.00 7.18 10.28
CA LYS A 16 -6.75 7.43 8.86
C LYS A 16 -7.18 6.21 8.06
N LYS A 17 -7.98 6.43 7.03
CA LYS A 17 -8.35 5.42 6.06
C LYS A 17 -7.49 5.57 4.80
N PHE A 18 -6.91 4.46 4.35
CA PHE A 18 -6.20 4.36 3.10
C PHE A 18 -6.86 3.30 2.22
N VAL A 19 -6.90 3.54 0.92
CA VAL A 19 -7.47 2.62 -0.07
C VAL A 19 -6.43 2.39 -1.15
N ILE A 20 -6.19 1.13 -1.50
CA ILE A 20 -5.36 0.72 -2.63
C ILE A 20 -6.28 0.00 -3.62
N ASN A 21 -6.58 0.64 -4.73
CA ASN A 21 -7.38 0.08 -5.80
C ASN A 21 -6.49 -0.73 -6.77
N ALA A 22 -6.70 -2.04 -6.80
CA ALA A 22 -6.05 -2.96 -7.72
C ALA A 22 -7.07 -3.68 -8.62
N GLN A 23 -8.27 -3.11 -8.80
CA GLN A 23 -9.38 -3.75 -9.51
C GLN A 23 -9.01 -4.22 -10.92
N GLN A 24 -8.44 -3.35 -11.76
CA GLN A 24 -8.02 -3.72 -13.12
C GLN A 24 -7.03 -4.89 -13.15
N PRO A 25 -5.84 -4.80 -12.50
CA PRO A 25 -4.88 -5.89 -12.54
C PRO A 25 -5.33 -7.15 -11.77
N ALA A 26 -6.26 -7.04 -10.81
CA ALA A 26 -6.86 -8.18 -10.14
C ALA A 26 -7.84 -8.93 -11.05
N SER A 27 -8.67 -8.22 -11.82
CA SER A 27 -9.58 -8.81 -12.81
C SER A 27 -8.81 -9.56 -13.92
N ASP A 28 -7.67 -9.01 -14.35
CA ASP A 28 -6.78 -9.63 -15.33
C ASP A 28 -5.96 -10.80 -14.75
N LYS A 29 -6.14 -11.12 -13.46
CA LYS A 29 -5.41 -12.16 -12.71
C LYS A 29 -3.89 -11.95 -12.63
N ILE A 30 -3.41 -10.72 -12.89
CA ILE A 30 -2.01 -10.34 -12.80
C ILE A 30 -1.62 -10.01 -11.35
N PHE A 31 -2.57 -9.51 -10.56
CA PHE A 31 -2.35 -9.10 -9.19
C PHE A 31 -3.22 -9.88 -8.21
N ASP A 32 -2.59 -10.59 -7.28
CA ASP A 32 -3.28 -11.31 -6.21
C ASP A 32 -3.47 -10.41 -4.96
N THR A 33 -4.72 -10.05 -4.69
CA THR A 33 -5.10 -9.22 -3.53
C THR A 33 -4.91 -9.95 -2.20
N ALA A 34 -5.07 -11.27 -2.16
CA ALA A 34 -4.90 -12.06 -0.95
C ALA A 34 -3.41 -12.20 -0.57
N ALA A 35 -2.54 -12.41 -1.56
CA ALA A 35 -1.10 -12.37 -1.34
C ALA A 35 -0.63 -10.98 -0.91
N PHE A 36 -1.21 -9.91 -1.48
CA PHE A 36 -0.88 -8.55 -1.10
C PHE A 36 -1.33 -8.21 0.33
N GLU A 37 -2.52 -8.64 0.74
CA GLU A 37 -3.02 -8.45 2.11
C GLU A 37 -2.07 -9.09 3.14
N LYS A 38 -1.71 -10.36 2.95
CA LYS A 38 -0.75 -11.06 3.80
C LYS A 38 0.60 -10.36 3.84
N PHE A 39 1.07 -9.89 2.69
CA PHE A 39 2.33 -9.14 2.62
C PHE A 39 2.27 -7.85 3.45
N LEU A 40 1.16 -7.12 3.42
CA LEU A 40 0.98 -5.92 4.23
C LEU A 40 0.96 -6.26 5.73
N GLN A 41 0.27 -7.33 6.12
CA GLN A 41 0.28 -7.82 7.51
C GLN A 41 1.71 -8.11 7.99
N ASP A 42 2.54 -8.76 7.17
CA ASP A 42 3.91 -9.14 7.54
C ASP A 42 4.91 -7.97 7.52
N LYS A 43 4.68 -6.96 6.68
CA LYS A 43 5.68 -5.91 6.39
C LYS A 43 5.37 -4.54 6.93
N ILE A 44 4.12 -4.28 7.32
CA ILE A 44 3.79 -3.05 8.03
C ILE A 44 4.47 -3.06 9.40
N LYS A 45 5.15 -1.96 9.69
CA LYS A 45 5.79 -1.71 10.98
C LYS A 45 4.95 -0.76 11.80
N VAL A 46 4.78 -1.10 13.07
CA VAL A 46 4.22 -0.23 14.11
C VAL A 46 5.30 -0.12 15.19
N ASP A 47 5.63 1.12 15.59
CA ASP A 47 6.71 1.40 16.56
C ASP A 47 8.06 0.74 16.20
N GLY A 48 8.37 0.68 14.91
CA GLY A 48 9.64 0.13 14.39
C GLY A 48 9.69 -1.39 14.24
N ARG A 49 8.68 -2.13 14.68
CA ARG A 49 8.62 -3.61 14.61
C ARG A 49 7.50 -4.10 13.69
N VAL A 50 7.77 -5.21 12.99
CA VAL A 50 6.75 -5.95 12.23
C VAL A 50 5.98 -6.89 13.16
N GLY A 51 4.79 -7.33 12.76
CA GLY A 51 3.97 -8.25 13.55
C GLY A 51 3.29 -7.62 14.78
N ASN A 52 3.40 -6.30 14.95
CA ASN A 52 2.80 -5.56 16.06
C ASN A 52 1.57 -4.73 15.61
N LEU A 53 0.71 -5.31 14.77
CA LEU A 53 -0.45 -4.61 14.21
C LEU A 53 -1.53 -4.34 15.27
N GLY A 54 -1.81 -5.34 16.12
CA GLY A 54 -2.86 -5.27 17.17
C GLY A 54 -4.17 -4.68 16.63
N ASP A 55 -4.81 -3.84 17.45
CA ASP A 55 -5.95 -3.02 17.02
C ASP A 55 -5.54 -1.67 16.39
N THR A 56 -4.25 -1.48 16.10
CA THR A 56 -3.74 -0.21 15.58
C THR A 56 -3.93 -0.10 14.08
N ILE A 57 -3.78 -1.21 13.36
CA ILE A 57 -3.91 -1.25 11.91
C ILE A 57 -4.78 -2.44 11.53
N VAL A 58 -5.89 -2.14 10.86
CA VAL A 58 -6.82 -3.13 10.31
C VAL A 58 -6.67 -3.10 8.79
N ILE A 59 -6.39 -4.25 8.19
CA ILE A 59 -6.27 -4.42 6.74
C ILE A 59 -7.43 -5.31 6.31
N GLN A 60 -8.18 -4.90 5.29
CA GLN A 60 -9.34 -5.64 4.79
C GLN A 60 -9.38 -5.57 3.25
N GLN A 61 -9.86 -6.64 2.62
CA GLN A 61 -10.25 -6.60 1.21
C GLN A 61 -11.68 -6.10 1.10
N ALA A 62 -11.89 -5.01 0.37
CA ALA A 62 -13.19 -4.34 0.23
C ALA A 62 -13.99 -4.80 -1.00
N GLY A 63 -13.76 -6.03 -1.48
CA GLY A 63 -14.33 -6.53 -2.74
C GLY A 63 -13.72 -5.85 -3.97
N GLU A 64 -13.93 -6.45 -5.15
CA GLU A 64 -13.53 -5.87 -6.44
C GLU A 64 -12.02 -5.55 -6.57
N GLY A 65 -11.15 -6.28 -5.87
CA GLY A 65 -9.70 -6.03 -5.92
C GLY A 65 -9.23 -4.75 -5.22
N LYS A 66 -10.04 -4.20 -4.30
CA LYS A 66 -9.65 -3.07 -3.44
C LYS A 66 -9.17 -3.57 -2.08
N VAL A 67 -8.08 -2.96 -1.58
CA VAL A 67 -7.55 -3.21 -0.23
C VAL A 67 -7.66 -1.94 0.60
N GLU A 68 -8.38 -2.02 1.71
CA GLU A 68 -8.55 -0.94 2.67
C GLU A 68 -7.63 -1.14 3.88
N ILE A 69 -7.00 -0.06 4.33
CA ILE A 69 -6.14 -0.02 5.50
C ILE A 69 -6.67 1.09 6.41
N ILE A 70 -7.18 0.70 7.57
CA ILE A 70 -7.61 1.61 8.62
C ILE A 70 -6.49 1.65 9.66
N ALA A 71 -5.91 2.83 9.87
CA ALA A 71 -4.81 3.04 10.78
C ALA A 71 -5.20 4.02 11.88
N HIS A 72 -5.06 3.63 13.14
CA HIS A 72 -5.29 4.46 14.33
C HIS A 72 -4.02 5.15 14.84
N ASN A 73 -2.93 5.08 14.06
CA ASN A 73 -1.65 5.72 14.31
C ASN A 73 -1.28 6.70 13.18
N GLU A 74 -0.09 7.28 13.26
CA GLU A 74 0.44 8.19 12.23
C GLU A 74 0.97 7.46 10.98
N LEU A 75 0.28 6.41 10.52
CA LEU A 75 0.61 5.76 9.25
C LEU A 75 0.58 6.80 8.11
N SER A 76 1.58 6.74 7.24
CA SER A 76 1.69 7.63 6.08
C SER A 76 1.38 6.87 4.79
N GLY A 77 0.68 7.52 3.88
CA GLY A 77 0.43 6.94 2.56
C GLY A 77 1.69 6.77 1.71
N ARG A 78 2.76 7.55 2.00
CA ARG A 78 4.10 7.33 1.43
C ARG A 78 4.65 5.96 1.79
N TYR A 79 4.46 5.53 3.04
CA TYR A 79 4.91 4.22 3.50
C TYR A 79 4.11 3.09 2.83
N LEU A 80 2.78 3.24 2.69
CA LEU A 80 1.97 2.30 1.92
C LEU A 80 2.43 2.22 0.45
N LYS A 81 2.64 3.37 -0.22
CA LYS A 81 3.17 3.42 -1.59
C LYS A 81 4.53 2.72 -1.72
N TYR A 82 5.40 2.82 -0.71
CA TYR A 82 6.66 2.07 -0.67
C TYR A 82 6.42 0.57 -0.58
N LEU A 83 5.57 0.11 0.35
CA LEU A 83 5.26 -1.30 0.53
C LEU A 83 4.61 -1.91 -0.71
N THR A 84 3.66 -1.22 -1.34
CA THR A 84 3.04 -1.67 -2.60
C THR A 84 4.10 -1.80 -3.69
N LYS A 85 4.99 -0.82 -3.88
CA LYS A 85 6.09 -0.93 -4.85
C LYS A 85 7.07 -2.05 -4.53
N LYS A 86 7.28 -2.36 -3.25
CA LYS A 86 8.13 -3.48 -2.80
C LYS A 86 7.48 -4.83 -3.13
N PHE A 87 6.17 -4.96 -2.92
CA PHE A 87 5.42 -6.15 -3.33
C PHE A 87 5.45 -6.35 -4.85
N LEU A 88 5.19 -5.30 -5.63
CA LEU A 88 5.27 -5.35 -7.09
C LEU A 88 6.66 -5.79 -7.57
N LYS A 89 7.74 -5.34 -6.92
CA LYS A 89 9.09 -5.80 -7.28
C LYS A 89 9.31 -7.27 -6.94
N LYS A 90 8.81 -7.74 -5.81
CA LYS A 90 8.89 -9.15 -5.39
C LYS A 90 8.15 -10.08 -6.36
N GLN A 91 7.02 -9.63 -6.90
CA GLN A 91 6.21 -10.37 -7.88
C GLN A 91 6.60 -10.08 -9.35
N GLN A 92 7.69 -9.33 -9.59
CA GLN A 92 8.13 -8.93 -10.94
C GLN A 92 7.08 -8.14 -11.76
N LEU A 93 6.16 -7.44 -11.11
CA LEU A 93 5.09 -6.66 -11.73
C LEU A 93 5.45 -5.19 -11.99
N ARG A 94 6.71 -4.80 -11.80
CA ARG A 94 7.14 -3.39 -11.83
C ARG A 94 7.20 -2.80 -13.22
N ASP A 95 7.30 -3.63 -14.24
CA ASP A 95 7.37 -3.23 -15.64
C ASP A 95 5.98 -3.03 -16.23
N TRP A 96 4.96 -3.66 -15.64
CA TRP A 96 3.57 -3.55 -16.07
C TRP A 96 2.76 -2.55 -15.23
N LEU A 97 3.01 -2.48 -13.91
CA LEU A 97 2.18 -1.73 -12.98
C LEU A 97 2.92 -0.61 -12.25
N ARG A 98 2.26 0.55 -12.15
CA ARG A 98 2.68 1.69 -11.33
C ARG A 98 1.64 2.06 -10.28
N VAL A 99 2.13 2.48 -9.11
CA VAL A 99 1.29 3.00 -8.02
C VAL A 99 1.12 4.51 -8.15
N VAL A 100 -0.09 4.97 -8.42
CA VAL A 100 -0.48 6.38 -8.55
C VAL A 100 -1.33 6.79 -7.34
N SER A 101 -1.20 8.05 -6.90
CA SER A 101 -2.10 8.60 -5.88
C SER A 101 -3.20 9.36 -6.60
N THR A 102 -4.45 8.93 -6.44
CA THR A 102 -5.60 9.58 -7.10
C THR A 102 -6.16 10.69 -6.22
N SER A 103 -6.16 10.48 -4.91
CA SER A 103 -6.57 11.48 -3.91
C SER A 103 -5.82 11.24 -2.61
N LYS A 104 -5.97 12.14 -1.64
CA LYS A 104 -5.35 11.97 -0.31
C LYS A 104 -5.88 10.68 0.33
N GLY A 105 -4.99 9.72 0.57
CA GLY A 105 -5.33 8.42 1.14
C GLY A 105 -5.78 7.37 0.12
N VAL A 106 -5.94 7.73 -1.16
CA VAL A 106 -6.39 6.80 -2.21
C VAL A 106 -5.26 6.59 -3.22
N TYR A 107 -4.89 5.33 -3.39
CA TYR A 107 -3.86 4.85 -4.30
C TYR A 107 -4.47 3.88 -5.31
N GLU A 108 -3.90 3.85 -6.50
CA GLU A 108 -4.38 3.02 -7.61
C GLU A 108 -3.21 2.37 -8.34
N LEU A 109 -3.37 1.11 -8.70
CA LEU A 109 -2.47 0.40 -9.61
C LEU A 109 -2.92 0.67 -11.04
N LYS A 110 -2.06 1.34 -11.82
CA LYS A 110 -2.29 1.60 -13.23
C LYS A 110 -1.28 0.86 -14.08
N PHE A 111 -1.70 0.39 -15.24
CA PHE A 111 -0.76 -0.08 -16.24
C PHE A 111 0.13 1.08 -16.73
N PHE A 112 1.35 0.75 -17.13
CA PHE A 112 2.10 1.65 -18.01
C PHE A 112 1.40 1.65 -19.36
N ASN A 113 1.22 2.84 -19.95
CA ASN A 113 0.89 2.91 -21.37
C ASN A 113 2.14 2.40 -22.09
N VAL A 114 2.08 1.16 -22.57
CA VAL A 114 2.95 0.72 -23.65
C VAL A 114 2.39 1.41 -24.88
N VAL A 115 2.77 2.68 -25.07
CA VAL A 115 2.78 3.19 -26.44
C VAL A 115 3.85 2.32 -27.10
N ASN A 116 3.42 1.54 -28.08
CA ASN A 116 4.30 0.74 -28.90
C ASN A 116 5.39 1.69 -29.41
N ASP A 117 6.62 1.55 -28.92
CA ASP A 117 7.81 2.26 -29.41
C ASP A 117 8.24 1.64 -30.76
N ASP A 118 7.25 1.35 -31.60
CA ASP A 118 7.33 0.59 -32.87
C ASP A 118 6.64 1.43 -33.98
N ALA A 119 6.62 2.74 -33.81
CA ALA A 119 6.04 3.69 -34.76
C ALA A 119 6.92 4.94 -34.94
N ASP A 120 8.25 4.79 -34.84
CA ASP A 120 9.22 5.85 -35.21
C ASP A 120 10.61 5.29 -35.58
N ASP A 121 10.67 4.15 -36.30
CA ASP A 121 11.90 3.71 -37.00
C ASP A 121 11.63 3.47 -38.50
N ASP A 122 10.75 4.29 -39.09
CA ASP A 122 10.62 4.46 -40.53
C ASP A 122 10.51 5.96 -40.84
N GLU A 123 11.51 6.48 -41.57
CA GLU A 123 11.62 7.82 -42.20
C GLU A 123 12.32 8.97 -41.41
N ASP A 124 13.66 8.93 -41.30
CA ASP A 124 14.65 9.78 -42.05
C ASP A 124 16.09 9.63 -41.50
#